data_AF-D8PMX4-F1
#
_entry.id   AF-D8PMX4-F1
#
_cell.length_a   1.000
_cell.length_b   1.000
_cell.length_c   1.000
_cell.angle_alpha   90.00
_cell.angle_beta   90.00
_cell.angle_gamma   90.00
#
_symmetry.space_group_name_H-M   'P 1'
#
loop_
_entity.id
_entity.type
_entity.pdbx_description
1 polymer ?
#
loop_
_entity_poly.entity_id
_entity_poly.type
_entity_poly.pdbx_seq_one_letter_code
_entity_poly.pdbx_strand_id
1 'polypeptide(L)'
;MAPHFEGTTPMYCDNLDLLRYPPLPRGWEVFYHPRNGDVYYWNRDERVITEDDICDASVLTGVLRAKGKAMRELQRRGLHELFCTDQGKLKGSWDLIIGDGGPLSLVGWRLEELYEFVEDEERYIEHSSERVFWLRIAEFPCHHSNLLRRTEQQMMHIRHRHPRLMNALLKRPGNMELYKEYRVFRDEALARTPSRYCDDLPAVVWRLACLLSEAHEMADARNISLERRSSRASSS
;
A
#
# COMPACT_ATOMS: atom_id res chain seq x y z
N MET A 1 20.13 -32.32 21.68
CA MET A 1 20.88 -31.51 20.69
C MET A 1 19.86 -30.70 19.93
N ALA A 2 19.79 -29.40 20.19
CA ALA A 2 18.88 -28.49 19.51
C ALA A 2 19.54 -28.00 18.21
N PRO A 3 18.83 -27.93 17.07
CA PRO A 3 19.39 -27.32 15.89
C PRO A 3 19.39 -25.79 16.06
N HIS A 4 20.57 -25.21 15.88
CA HIS A 4 20.74 -23.78 15.65
C HIS A 4 20.02 -23.42 14.34
N PHE A 5 19.00 -22.56 14.42
CA PHE A 5 18.46 -21.88 13.25
C PHE A 5 19.25 -20.58 13.07
N GLU A 6 20.09 -20.56 12.04
CA GLU A 6 20.77 -19.38 11.55
C GLU A 6 19.77 -18.42 10.89
N GLY A 7 20.15 -17.15 10.87
CA GLY A 7 19.29 -16.00 10.65
C GLY A 7 18.53 -15.98 9.33
N THR A 8 17.41 -15.26 9.37
CA THR A 8 16.50 -14.95 8.28
C THR A 8 17.23 -14.26 7.12
N THR A 9 17.47 -15.00 6.05
CA THR A 9 17.90 -14.43 4.77
C THR A 9 16.68 -13.78 4.10
N PRO A 10 16.74 -12.50 3.68
CA PRO A 10 15.72 -11.97 2.79
C PRO A 10 15.67 -12.86 1.54
N MET A 11 14.49 -13.05 0.95
CA MET A 11 14.35 -13.73 -0.34
C MET A 11 15.20 -13.01 -1.39
N TYR A 12 16.46 -13.42 -1.52
CA TYR A 12 17.18 -13.33 -2.77
C TYR A 12 16.41 -14.25 -3.70
N CYS A 13 15.58 -13.65 -4.55
CA CYS A 13 15.17 -14.31 -5.77
C CYS A 13 16.49 -14.79 -6.42
N ASP A 14 16.67 -16.10 -6.60
CA ASP A 14 17.76 -16.72 -7.37
C ASP A 14 17.63 -16.37 -8.87
N ASN A 15 17.30 -15.10 -9.18
CA ASN A 15 17.40 -14.52 -10.50
C ASN A 15 18.85 -14.08 -10.68
N LEU A 16 19.60 -14.92 -11.40
CA LEU A 16 20.94 -14.65 -11.94
C LEU A 16 21.05 -13.31 -12.72
N ASP A 17 19.96 -12.59 -12.94
CA ASP A 17 19.94 -11.22 -13.50
C ASP A 17 20.30 -10.11 -12.49
N LEU A 18 20.36 -10.39 -11.18
CA LEU A 18 20.84 -9.42 -10.17
C LEU A 18 22.32 -9.05 -10.35
N LEU A 19 23.09 -9.82 -11.11
CA LEU A 19 24.48 -9.49 -11.47
C LEU A 19 24.60 -8.38 -12.52
N ARG A 20 23.49 -7.93 -13.13
CA ARG A 20 23.48 -6.87 -14.14
C ARG A 20 23.15 -5.49 -13.58
N TYR A 21 22.69 -5.39 -12.33
CA TYR A 21 22.33 -4.10 -11.74
C TYR A 21 23.51 -3.50 -10.98
N PRO A 22 23.79 -2.20 -11.15
CA PRO A 22 24.71 -1.51 -10.27
C PRO A 22 24.23 -1.63 -8.82
N PRO A 23 25.14 -1.57 -7.83
CA PRO A 23 24.74 -1.64 -6.43
C PRO A 23 23.73 -0.53 -6.13
N LEU A 24 22.62 -0.89 -5.47
CA LEU A 24 21.60 0.07 -5.08
C LEU A 24 22.19 1.19 -4.23
N PRO A 25 21.70 2.43 -4.36
CA PRO A 25 22.11 3.51 -3.49
C PRO A 25 21.86 3.15 -2.02
N ARG A 26 22.70 3.68 -1.12
CA ARG A 26 22.64 3.34 0.31
C ARG A 26 21.24 3.55 0.90
N GLY A 27 20.74 2.55 1.61
CA GLY A 27 19.45 2.59 2.31
C GLY A 27 18.23 2.27 1.45
N TRP A 28 18.43 2.01 0.15
CA TRP A 28 17.36 1.55 -0.74
C TRP A 28 17.31 0.03 -0.83
N GLU A 29 16.09 -0.48 -0.88
CA GLU A 29 15.74 -1.89 -1.05
C GLU A 29 14.86 -2.02 -2.29
N VAL A 30 15.02 -3.14 -3.02
CA VAL A 30 14.25 -3.46 -4.22
C VAL A 30 13.14 -4.46 -3.88
N PHE A 31 11.97 -4.24 -4.44
CA PHE A 31 10.80 -5.09 -4.26
C PHE A 31 10.18 -5.43 -5.61
N TYR A 32 9.57 -6.61 -5.67
CA TYR A 32 8.86 -7.10 -6.84
C TYR A 32 7.38 -7.22 -6.52
N HIS A 33 6.53 -6.64 -7.36
CA HIS A 33 5.10 -6.72 -7.21
C HIS A 33 4.61 -8.16 -7.49
N PRO A 34 3.81 -8.77 -6.60
CA PRO A 34 3.55 -10.21 -6.59
C PRO A 34 2.71 -10.74 -7.77
N ARG A 35 2.10 -9.86 -8.56
CA ARG A 35 1.24 -10.25 -9.69
C ARG A 35 1.91 -10.16 -11.06
N ASN A 36 2.62 -9.07 -11.33
CA ASN A 36 3.20 -8.72 -12.63
C ASN A 36 4.73 -8.79 -12.63
N GLY A 37 5.37 -8.83 -11.44
CA GLY A 37 6.82 -8.80 -11.32
C GLY A 37 7.43 -7.41 -11.50
N ASP A 38 6.60 -6.35 -11.55
CA ASP A 38 7.08 -4.98 -11.69
C ASP A 38 7.95 -4.61 -10.47
N VAL A 39 8.97 -3.80 -10.73
CA VAL A 39 9.97 -3.43 -9.73
C VAL A 39 9.64 -2.07 -9.15
N TYR A 40 9.76 -1.94 -7.83
CA TYR A 40 9.80 -0.66 -7.16
C TYR A 40 10.85 -0.65 -6.06
N TYR A 41 11.23 0.54 -5.64
CA TYR A 41 12.26 0.78 -4.66
C TYR A 41 11.68 1.45 -3.42
N TRP A 42 12.18 1.06 -2.25
CA TRP A 42 11.83 1.69 -1.00
C TRP A 42 13.08 2.04 -0.20
N ASN A 43 13.09 3.24 0.36
CA ASN A 43 14.11 3.67 1.30
C ASN A 43 13.50 3.82 2.69
N ARG A 44 13.88 2.95 3.62
CA ARG A 44 13.34 2.96 5.00
C ARG A 44 13.67 4.23 5.76
N ASP A 45 14.89 4.74 5.62
CA ASP A 45 15.36 5.92 6.37
C ASP A 45 14.75 7.20 5.82
N GLU A 46 14.61 7.27 4.50
CA GLU A 46 14.00 8.40 3.82
C GLU A 46 12.46 8.29 3.77
N ARG A 47 11.88 7.11 4.04
CA ARG A 47 10.43 6.84 3.96
C ARG A 47 9.86 7.17 2.58
N VAL A 48 10.58 6.78 1.52
CA VAL A 48 10.21 7.04 0.11
C VAL A 48 10.00 5.72 -0.62
N ILE A 49 8.95 5.66 -1.43
CA ILE A 49 8.67 4.61 -2.40
C ILE A 49 8.70 5.22 -3.79
N THR A 50 9.29 4.54 -4.77
CA THR A 50 9.27 4.96 -6.17
C THR A 50 9.44 3.79 -7.12
N GLU A 51 8.83 3.89 -8.30
CA GLU A 51 9.06 2.98 -9.43
C GLU A 51 10.17 3.50 -10.36
N ASP A 52 10.61 4.76 -10.17
CA ASP A 52 11.65 5.37 -10.98
C ASP A 52 12.99 4.63 -10.80
N ASP A 53 13.78 4.49 -11.87
CA ASP A 53 15.07 3.78 -11.83
C ASP A 53 16.14 4.57 -11.04
N ILE A 54 16.16 4.36 -9.71
CA ILE A 54 17.11 5.01 -8.80
C ILE A 54 18.56 4.57 -8.99
N CYS A 55 18.83 3.57 -9.83
CA CYS A 55 20.19 3.22 -10.22
C CYS A 55 20.81 4.31 -11.12
N ASP A 56 19.98 5.06 -11.83
CA ASP A 56 20.40 6.28 -12.51
C ASP A 56 20.54 7.43 -11.47
N ALA A 57 21.76 7.97 -11.37
CA ALA A 57 22.07 9.03 -10.41
C ALA A 57 21.26 10.32 -10.63
N SER A 58 20.88 10.62 -11.88
CA SER A 58 20.05 11.77 -12.21
C SER A 58 18.61 11.57 -11.75
N VAL A 59 18.07 10.36 -11.91
CA VAL A 59 16.74 9.96 -11.43
C VAL A 59 16.69 9.98 -9.90
N LEU A 60 17.67 9.36 -9.23
CA LEU A 60 17.80 9.42 -7.77
C LEU A 60 17.83 10.86 -7.25
N THR A 61 18.59 11.73 -7.93
CA THR A 61 18.63 13.17 -7.58
C THR A 61 17.27 13.82 -7.75
N GLY A 62 16.53 13.47 -8.81
CA GLY A 62 15.15 13.91 -9.05
C GLY A 62 14.21 13.49 -7.92
N VAL A 63 14.22 12.22 -7.55
CA VAL A 63 13.39 11.66 -6.46
C VAL A 63 13.67 12.37 -5.13
N LEU A 64 14.94 12.54 -4.77
CA LEU A 64 15.30 13.24 -3.52
C LEU A 64 14.93 14.73 -3.54
N ARG A 65 15.02 15.40 -4.70
CA ARG A 65 14.54 16.77 -4.86
C ARG A 65 13.02 16.87 -4.73
N ALA A 66 12.28 15.94 -5.33
CA ALA A 66 10.83 15.85 -5.26
C ALA A 66 10.36 15.67 -3.80
N LYS A 67 11.01 14.77 -3.05
CA LYS A 67 10.82 14.66 -1.60
C LYS A 67 11.05 16.00 -0.90
N GLY A 68 12.21 16.62 -1.12
CA GLY A 68 12.55 17.90 -0.49
C GLY A 68 11.52 19.00 -0.79
N LYS A 69 10.97 19.03 -2.01
CA LYS A 69 9.89 19.93 -2.41
C LYS A 69 8.62 19.62 -1.61
N ALA A 70 8.20 18.36 -1.55
CA ALA A 70 7.01 17.95 -0.79
C ALA A 70 7.10 18.35 0.69
N MET A 71 8.24 18.09 1.35
CA MET A 71 8.45 18.42 2.76
C MET A 71 8.38 19.92 3.03
N ARG A 72 8.99 20.75 2.16
CA ARG A 72 8.91 22.21 2.27
C ARG A 72 7.49 22.74 2.08
N GLU A 73 6.73 22.17 1.17
CA GLU A 73 5.34 22.57 0.95
C GLU A 73 4.43 22.17 2.12
N LEU A 74 4.59 20.97 2.69
CA LEU A 74 3.89 20.57 3.91
C LEU A 74 4.19 21.54 5.06
N GLN A 75 5.45 21.97 5.20
CA GLN A 75 5.84 22.99 6.18
C GLN A 75 5.21 24.35 5.91
N ARG A 76 5.30 24.84 4.67
CA ARG A 76 4.72 26.13 4.27
C ARG A 76 3.22 26.22 4.54
N ARG A 77 2.51 25.10 4.43
CA ARG A 77 1.05 24.99 4.64
C ARG A 77 0.65 24.62 6.07
N GLY A 78 1.59 24.52 7.00
CA GLY A 78 1.30 24.17 8.40
C GLY A 78 0.86 22.72 8.61
N LEU A 79 1.10 21.84 7.64
CA LEU A 79 0.76 20.41 7.70
C LEU A 79 1.91 19.55 8.23
N HIS A 80 3.08 20.16 8.46
CA HIS A 80 4.29 19.47 8.89
C HIS A 80 4.08 18.64 10.15
N GLU A 81 3.42 19.17 11.18
CA GLU A 81 3.21 18.46 12.44
C GLU A 81 2.33 17.22 12.31
N LEU A 82 1.51 17.10 11.26
CA LEU A 82 0.69 15.92 11.01
C LEU A 82 1.57 14.75 10.53
N PHE A 83 2.44 15.00 9.56
CA PHE A 83 3.17 13.98 8.83
C PHE A 83 4.63 13.82 9.26
N CYS A 84 5.23 14.85 9.84
CA CYS A 84 6.66 14.95 10.10
C CYS A 84 6.97 14.99 11.60
N THR A 85 8.18 14.57 11.93
CA THR A 85 8.81 14.71 13.24
C THR A 85 9.40 16.11 13.39
N ASP A 86 9.75 16.50 14.61
CA ASP A 86 10.40 17.78 14.90
C ASP A 86 11.76 17.96 14.18
N GLN A 87 12.35 16.85 13.71
CA GLN A 87 13.60 16.84 12.93
C GLN A 87 13.37 17.03 11.42
N GLY A 88 12.14 17.28 10.97
CA GLY A 88 11.84 17.44 9.54
C GLY A 88 11.80 16.15 8.74
N LYS A 89 11.76 14.98 9.41
CA LYS A 89 11.61 13.66 8.77
C LYS A 89 10.17 13.18 8.85
N LEU A 90 9.70 12.41 7.88
CA LEU A 90 8.38 11.76 7.96
C LEU A 90 8.32 10.85 9.20
N LYS A 91 7.18 10.87 9.90
CA LYS A 91 6.94 9.95 11.03
C LYS A 91 6.92 8.51 10.50
N GLY A 92 7.35 7.55 11.31
CA GLY A 92 7.48 6.14 10.90
C GLY A 92 6.19 5.42 10.50
N SER A 93 5.02 6.07 10.59
CA SER A 93 3.74 5.55 10.07
C SER A 93 3.46 5.96 8.62
N TRP A 94 4.23 6.91 8.08
CA TRP A 94 4.01 7.50 6.75
C TRP A 94 5.12 7.10 5.80
N ASP A 95 4.77 6.83 4.54
CA ASP A 95 5.72 6.82 3.42
C ASP A 95 5.23 7.79 2.34
N LEU A 96 6.17 8.41 1.64
CA LEU A 96 5.92 9.29 0.50
C LEU A 96 6.16 8.50 -0.79
N ILE A 97 5.17 8.50 -1.67
CA ILE A 97 5.25 7.89 -3.00
C ILE A 97 5.64 8.98 -3.99
N ILE A 98 6.69 8.71 -4.75
CA ILE A 98 7.23 9.59 -5.78
C ILE A 98 7.25 8.80 -7.09
N GLY A 99 6.75 9.41 -8.16
CA GLY A 99 6.81 8.85 -9.50
C GLY A 99 6.85 9.98 -10.51
N ASP A 100 7.45 9.72 -11.67
CA ASP A 100 7.63 10.70 -12.74
C ASP A 100 8.29 12.00 -12.25
N GLY A 101 9.21 11.89 -11.28
CA GLY A 101 9.93 13.02 -10.70
C GLY A 101 9.10 13.95 -9.80
N GLY A 102 7.89 13.56 -9.40
CA GLY A 102 7.00 14.35 -8.55
C GLY A 102 6.42 13.57 -7.35
N PRO A 103 6.04 14.25 -6.25
CA PRO A 103 5.31 13.61 -5.16
C PRO A 103 3.89 13.26 -5.62
N LEU A 104 3.48 12.00 -5.44
CA LEU A 104 2.17 11.50 -5.84
C LEU A 104 1.23 11.38 -4.65
N SER A 105 1.68 10.74 -3.56
CA SER A 105 0.84 10.55 -2.37
C SER A 105 1.63 10.31 -1.08
N LEU A 106 1.00 10.59 0.06
CA LEU A 106 1.43 10.18 1.40
C LEU A 106 0.55 9.04 1.89
N VAL A 107 1.15 7.91 2.21
CA VAL A 107 0.44 6.71 2.68
C VAL A 107 0.70 6.47 4.16
N GLY A 108 -0.36 6.45 4.95
CA GLY A 108 -0.35 6.20 6.38
C GLY A 108 -0.70 4.75 6.69
N TRP A 109 0.25 3.82 6.52
CA TRP A 109 0.02 2.37 6.60
C TRP A 109 -0.67 1.88 7.88
N ARG A 110 -0.35 2.50 9.03
CA ARG A 110 -0.93 2.14 10.34
C ARG A 110 -2.23 2.86 10.64
N LEU A 111 -2.47 3.98 9.95
CA LEU A 111 -3.63 4.84 10.11
C LEU A 111 -4.73 4.47 9.11
N GLU A 112 -4.37 3.71 8.06
CA GLU A 112 -5.25 3.38 6.94
C GLU A 112 -5.70 4.64 6.18
N GLU A 113 -4.80 5.62 6.09
CA GLU A 113 -5.04 6.93 5.47
C GLU A 113 -4.19 7.12 4.22
N LEU A 114 -4.72 7.84 3.23
CA LEU A 114 -4.04 8.24 2.01
C LEU A 114 -4.31 9.72 1.74
N TYR A 115 -3.26 10.46 1.42
CA TYR A 115 -3.36 11.82 0.93
C TYR A 115 -2.69 11.92 -0.43
N GLU A 116 -3.43 12.40 -1.44
CA GLU A 116 -2.89 12.61 -2.79
C GLU A 116 -2.45 14.06 -2.95
N PHE A 117 -1.29 14.27 -3.57
CA PHE A 117 -0.84 15.60 -3.95
C PHE A 117 -1.62 16.05 -5.18
N VAL A 118 -2.14 17.27 -5.13
CA VAL A 118 -2.89 17.86 -6.24
C VAL A 118 -2.21 19.17 -6.66
N GLU A 119 -2.24 19.47 -7.96
CA GLU A 119 -1.62 20.69 -8.54
C GLU A 119 -2.48 21.95 -8.33
N ASP A 120 -3.27 21.99 -7.26
CA ASP A 120 -4.15 23.12 -6.95
C ASP A 120 -3.43 24.11 -6.01
N GLU A 121 -3.59 25.41 -6.28
CA GLU A 121 -3.02 26.47 -5.45
C GLU A 121 -3.70 26.50 -4.07
N GLU A 122 -5.01 26.22 -4.01
CA GLU A 122 -5.79 26.26 -2.77
C GLU A 122 -5.53 25.01 -1.91
N ARG A 123 -5.62 23.83 -2.52
CA ARG A 123 -5.41 22.53 -1.86
C ARG A 123 -4.13 21.89 -2.39
N TYR A 124 -3.20 21.55 -1.51
CA TYR A 124 -1.97 20.88 -1.92
C TYR A 124 -2.02 19.37 -1.75
N ILE A 125 -2.78 18.92 -0.75
CA ILE A 125 -3.08 17.52 -0.55
C ILE A 125 -4.57 17.35 -0.31
N GLU A 126 -5.13 16.25 -0.79
CA GLU A 126 -6.52 15.85 -0.56
C GLU A 126 -6.57 14.47 0.09
N HIS A 127 -7.41 14.31 1.10
CA HIS A 127 -7.62 13.02 1.74
C HIS A 127 -8.43 12.11 0.80
N SER A 128 -7.87 10.98 0.41
CA SER A 128 -8.50 10.07 -0.54
C SER A 128 -9.48 9.11 0.15
N SER A 129 -10.34 8.45 -0.63
CA SER A 129 -11.26 7.45 -0.09
C SER A 129 -10.55 6.13 0.28
N GLU A 130 -11.20 5.30 1.12
CA GLU A 130 -10.69 3.97 1.48
C GLU A 130 -10.43 3.09 0.25
N ARG A 131 -11.25 3.22 -0.81
CA ARG A 131 -11.01 2.54 -2.09
C ARG A 131 -9.65 2.91 -2.67
N VAL A 132 -9.33 4.19 -2.74
CA VAL A 132 -8.06 4.67 -3.33
C VAL A 132 -6.88 4.29 -2.45
N PHE A 133 -7.05 4.34 -1.13
CA PHE A 133 -6.08 3.78 -0.19
C PHE A 133 -5.74 2.33 -0.54
N TRP A 134 -6.74 1.44 -0.62
CA TRP A 134 -6.51 0.03 -0.93
C TRP A 134 -5.95 -0.22 -2.34
N LEU A 135 -6.29 0.60 -3.34
CA LEU A 135 -5.62 0.54 -4.65
C LEU A 135 -4.13 0.83 -4.51
N ARG A 136 -3.76 1.85 -3.72
CA ARG A 136 -2.36 2.19 -3.49
C ARG A 136 -1.61 1.12 -2.71
N ILE A 137 -2.27 0.45 -1.77
CA ILE A 137 -1.70 -0.73 -1.09
C ILE A 137 -1.46 -1.87 -2.08
N ALA A 138 -2.40 -2.10 -3.01
CA ALA A 138 -2.25 -3.14 -4.01
C ALA A 138 -1.05 -2.88 -4.93
N GLU A 139 -0.76 -1.61 -5.24
CA GLU A 139 0.38 -1.17 -6.06
C GLU A 139 1.73 -1.38 -5.36
N PHE A 140 1.81 -1.18 -4.04
CA PHE A 140 3.05 -1.31 -3.26
C PHE A 140 2.92 -2.26 -2.05
N PRO A 141 2.77 -3.58 -2.26
CA PRO A 141 2.35 -4.49 -1.19
C PRO A 141 3.49 -5.12 -0.35
N CYS A 142 4.77 -4.86 -0.64
CA CYS A 142 5.87 -5.77 -0.28
C CYS A 142 6.86 -5.27 0.78
N HIS A 143 6.95 -3.97 1.08
CA HIS A 143 8.00 -3.41 1.96
C HIS A 143 7.67 -3.44 3.47
N HIS A 144 6.59 -4.10 3.87
CA HIS A 144 6.21 -4.30 5.26
C HIS A 144 6.41 -5.74 5.69
N SER A 145 6.88 -5.95 6.92
CA SER A 145 7.10 -7.29 7.50
C SER A 145 5.85 -7.89 8.14
N ASN A 146 4.73 -7.17 8.16
CA ASN A 146 3.47 -7.62 8.73
C ASN A 146 2.30 -7.19 7.87
N LEU A 147 1.18 -7.91 7.96
CA LEU A 147 -0.10 -7.43 7.45
C LEU A 147 -0.42 -6.06 8.07
N LEU A 148 -1.01 -5.18 7.25
CA LEU A 148 -1.49 -3.90 7.75
C LEU A 148 -2.51 -4.14 8.88
N ARG A 149 -2.55 -3.19 9.80
CA ARG A 149 -3.45 -3.28 10.95
C ARG A 149 -4.86 -3.42 10.41
N ARG A 150 -5.68 -4.28 11.01
CA ARG A 150 -7.11 -4.49 10.66
C ARG A 150 -7.42 -5.06 9.27
N THR A 151 -6.50 -5.25 8.32
CA THR A 151 -6.83 -5.77 6.98
C THR A 151 -7.70 -7.04 7.00
N GLU A 152 -7.27 -8.07 7.74
CA GLU A 152 -8.07 -9.30 7.89
C GLU A 152 -9.38 -9.06 8.64
N GLN A 153 -9.38 -8.15 9.62
CA GLN A 153 -10.58 -7.80 10.39
C GLN A 153 -11.62 -7.12 9.51
N GLN A 154 -11.22 -6.23 8.60
CA GLN A 154 -12.10 -5.62 7.61
C GLN A 154 -12.68 -6.68 6.68
N MET A 155 -11.86 -7.60 6.17
CA MET A 155 -12.33 -8.70 5.33
C MET A 155 -13.34 -9.61 6.05
N MET A 156 -13.06 -9.96 7.32
CA MET A 156 -14.00 -10.70 8.16
C MET A 156 -15.28 -9.91 8.45
N HIS A 157 -15.16 -8.60 8.66
CA HIS A 157 -16.32 -7.72 8.87
C HIS A 157 -17.25 -7.75 7.65
N ILE A 158 -16.72 -7.56 6.43
CA ILE A 158 -17.50 -7.64 5.19
C ILE A 158 -18.17 -9.01 5.08
N ARG A 159 -17.42 -10.10 5.31
CA ARG A 159 -17.94 -11.46 5.23
C ARG A 159 -19.10 -11.72 6.20
N HIS A 160 -18.99 -11.28 7.45
CA HIS A 160 -19.95 -11.62 8.49
C HIS A 160 -21.09 -10.61 8.64
N ARG A 161 -20.83 -9.31 8.45
CA ARG A 161 -21.83 -8.24 8.62
C ARG A 161 -22.50 -7.85 7.31
N HIS A 162 -21.86 -8.08 6.18
CA HIS A 162 -22.37 -7.71 4.85
C HIS A 162 -22.37 -8.88 3.86
N PRO A 163 -23.05 -10.02 4.15
CA PRO A 163 -23.00 -11.22 3.31
C PRO A 163 -23.50 -10.98 1.88
N ARG A 164 -24.45 -10.04 1.68
CA ARG A 164 -24.90 -9.65 0.33
C ARG A 164 -23.80 -8.95 -0.46
N LEU A 165 -23.03 -8.06 0.17
CA LEU A 165 -21.87 -7.40 -0.44
C LEU A 165 -20.80 -8.43 -0.77
N MET A 166 -20.46 -9.30 0.18
CA MET A 166 -19.48 -10.37 -0.02
C MET A 166 -19.87 -11.29 -1.19
N ASN A 167 -21.13 -11.72 -1.28
CA ASN A 167 -21.61 -12.54 -2.38
C ASN A 167 -21.53 -11.82 -3.74
N ALA A 168 -21.76 -10.51 -3.77
CA ALA A 168 -21.63 -9.72 -4.99
C ALA A 168 -20.16 -9.51 -5.37
N LEU A 169 -19.29 -9.24 -4.39
CA LEU A 169 -17.84 -9.11 -4.57
C LEU A 169 -17.24 -10.36 -5.19
N LEU A 170 -17.55 -11.55 -4.65
CA LEU A 170 -17.02 -12.82 -5.14
C LEU A 170 -17.56 -13.25 -6.51
N LYS A 171 -18.64 -12.62 -7.00
CA LYS A 171 -19.17 -12.87 -8.36
C LYS A 171 -18.47 -12.04 -9.43
N ARG A 172 -17.70 -11.01 -9.06
CA ARG A 172 -16.91 -10.26 -10.03
C ARG A 172 -15.78 -11.14 -10.58
N PRO A 173 -15.39 -10.95 -11.86
CA PRO A 173 -14.32 -11.74 -12.47
C PRO A 173 -13.03 -11.71 -11.65
N GLY A 174 -12.41 -12.87 -11.41
CA GLY A 174 -11.14 -12.98 -10.67
C GLY A 174 -11.25 -12.99 -9.14
N ASN A 175 -12.24 -12.29 -8.54
CA ASN A 175 -12.33 -12.14 -7.08
C ASN A 175 -12.52 -13.44 -6.31
N MET A 176 -13.25 -14.40 -6.88
CA MET A 176 -13.38 -15.72 -6.27
C MET A 176 -12.02 -16.41 -6.12
N GLU A 177 -11.14 -16.28 -7.11
CA GLU A 177 -9.82 -16.92 -7.09
C GLU A 177 -8.90 -16.21 -6.09
N LEU A 178 -8.84 -14.87 -6.13
CA LEU A 178 -8.11 -14.06 -5.14
C LEU A 178 -8.50 -14.44 -3.70
N TYR A 179 -9.80 -14.60 -3.45
CA TYR A 179 -10.30 -14.96 -2.13
C TYR A 179 -9.97 -16.41 -1.73
N LYS A 180 -10.05 -17.37 -2.65
CA LYS A 180 -9.63 -18.76 -2.39
C LYS A 180 -8.15 -18.85 -2.05
N GLU A 181 -7.30 -18.22 -2.85
CA GLU A 181 -5.86 -18.19 -2.62
C GLU A 181 -5.52 -17.53 -1.28
N TYR A 182 -6.10 -16.36 -0.99
CA TYR A 182 -5.98 -15.73 0.33
C TYR A 182 -6.36 -16.70 1.47
N ARG A 183 -7.46 -17.41 1.33
CA ARG A 183 -7.92 -18.35 2.36
C ARG A 183 -6.94 -19.50 2.59
N VAL A 184 -6.36 -20.05 1.53
CA VAL A 184 -5.34 -21.11 1.64
C VAL A 184 -4.16 -20.58 2.47
N PHE A 185 -3.60 -19.43 2.09
CA PHE A 185 -2.49 -18.82 2.83
C PHE A 185 -2.83 -18.55 4.29
N ARG A 186 -4.02 -18.01 4.56
CA ARG A 186 -4.46 -17.74 5.92
C ARG A 186 -4.60 -19.01 6.75
N ASP A 187 -5.23 -20.03 6.19
CA ASP A 187 -5.47 -21.30 6.90
C ASP A 187 -4.12 -22.01 7.16
N GLU A 188 -3.15 -21.93 6.24
CA GLU A 188 -1.76 -22.38 6.45
C GLU A 188 -1.00 -21.56 7.51
N ALA A 189 -1.09 -20.23 7.45
CA ALA A 189 -0.42 -19.35 8.42
C ALA A 189 -0.95 -19.55 9.85
N LEU A 190 -2.24 -19.89 10.00
CA LEU A 190 -2.82 -20.27 11.29
C LEU A 190 -2.34 -21.64 11.78
N ALA A 191 -2.05 -22.57 10.87
CA ALA A 191 -1.49 -23.87 11.21
C ALA A 191 0.00 -23.80 11.60
N ARG A 192 0.76 -22.86 11.04
CA ARG A 192 2.18 -22.63 11.34
C ARG A 192 2.34 -21.77 12.61
N THR A 193 2.65 -22.38 13.75
CA THR A 193 3.10 -21.65 14.95
C THR A 193 4.62 -21.42 14.85
N PRO A 194 5.20 -20.21 15.07
CA PRO A 194 4.63 -18.86 15.20
C PRO A 194 5.01 -17.90 14.03
N SER A 195 5.72 -18.33 12.99
CA SER A 195 6.17 -17.43 11.91
C SER A 195 5.07 -17.20 10.88
N ARG A 196 4.31 -16.13 11.09
CA ARG A 196 3.27 -15.63 10.18
C ARG A 196 3.85 -15.19 8.84
N TYR A 197 3.19 -15.58 7.76
CA TYR A 197 3.24 -15.04 6.39
C TYR A 197 4.60 -14.72 5.74
N CYS A 198 5.76 -15.01 6.33
CA CYS A 198 7.01 -14.32 6.01
C CYS A 198 7.37 -14.28 4.52
N ASP A 199 7.21 -15.40 3.80
CA ASP A 199 7.58 -15.48 2.38
C ASP A 199 6.45 -15.04 1.43
N ASP A 200 5.19 -15.22 1.85
CA ASP A 200 4.01 -14.97 1.02
C ASP A 200 3.29 -13.66 1.33
N LEU A 201 3.78 -12.91 2.33
CA LEU A 201 3.12 -11.71 2.86
C LEU A 201 2.77 -10.71 1.77
N PRO A 202 3.67 -10.34 0.83
CA PRO A 202 3.33 -9.41 -0.23
C PRO A 202 2.14 -9.87 -1.07
N ALA A 203 2.10 -11.15 -1.41
CA ALA A 203 1.05 -11.74 -2.22
C ALA A 203 -0.28 -11.81 -1.45
N VAL A 204 -0.24 -11.99 -0.13
CA VAL A 204 -1.43 -11.91 0.74
C VAL A 204 -1.95 -10.47 0.86
N VAL A 205 -1.05 -9.50 1.08
CA VAL A 205 -1.38 -8.07 1.15
C VAL A 205 -2.04 -7.61 -0.15
N TRP A 206 -1.43 -7.93 -1.29
CA TRP A 206 -1.96 -7.59 -2.61
C TRP A 206 -3.38 -8.13 -2.82
N ARG A 207 -3.62 -9.42 -2.57
CA ARG A 207 -4.95 -10.04 -2.72
C ARG A 207 -6.00 -9.37 -1.85
N LEU A 208 -5.68 -9.12 -0.58
CA LEU A 208 -6.58 -8.45 0.34
C LEU A 208 -6.87 -7.02 -0.09
N ALA A 209 -5.85 -6.28 -0.53
CA ALA A 209 -5.98 -4.92 -1.02
C ALA A 209 -6.88 -4.83 -2.26
N CYS A 210 -6.72 -5.73 -3.24
CA CYS A 210 -7.63 -5.82 -4.39
C CYS A 210 -9.08 -6.06 -3.97
N LEU A 211 -9.32 -7.06 -3.11
CA LEU A 211 -10.67 -7.39 -2.65
C LEU A 211 -11.31 -6.26 -1.83
N LEU A 212 -10.54 -5.60 -0.96
CA LEU A 212 -11.04 -4.50 -0.14
C LEU A 212 -11.35 -3.27 -1.00
N SER A 213 -10.46 -2.88 -1.91
CA SER A 213 -10.71 -1.79 -2.86
C SER A 213 -12.05 -1.95 -3.59
N GLU A 214 -12.29 -3.13 -4.15
CA GLU A 214 -13.55 -3.41 -4.84
C GLU A 214 -14.76 -3.43 -3.91
N ALA A 215 -14.61 -3.93 -2.68
CA ALA A 215 -15.69 -3.90 -1.70
C ALA A 215 -16.10 -2.47 -1.33
N HIS A 216 -15.13 -1.57 -1.14
CA HIS A 216 -15.38 -0.15 -0.87
C HIS A 216 -16.05 0.54 -2.07
N GLU A 217 -15.59 0.29 -3.30
CA GLU A 217 -16.23 0.80 -4.52
C GLU A 217 -17.72 0.42 -4.59
N MET A 218 -18.03 -0.85 -4.30
CA MET A 218 -19.40 -1.36 -4.33
C MET A 218 -20.26 -0.76 -3.22
N ALA A 219 -19.69 -0.51 -2.04
CA ALA A 219 -20.37 0.14 -0.93
C ALA A 219 -20.69 1.61 -1.26
N ASP A 220 -19.73 2.34 -1.83
CA ASP A 220 -19.89 3.74 -2.23
C ASP A 220 -20.98 3.89 -3.31
N ALA A 221 -20.94 3.05 -4.34
CA ALA A 221 -21.95 3.05 -5.41
C ALA A 221 -23.37 2.77 -4.87
N ARG A 222 -23.48 1.93 -3.84
CA ARG A 222 -24.75 1.63 -3.17
C ARG A 222 -25.25 2.84 -2.36
N ASN A 223 -24.37 3.52 -1.63
CA ASN A 223 -24.73 4.70 -0.82
C ASN A 223 -25.24 5.84 -1.71
N ILE A 224 -24.52 6.14 -2.80
CA ILE A 224 -24.95 7.14 -3.80
C ILE A 224 -26.33 6.80 -4.39
N SER A 225 -26.58 5.51 -4.66
CA SER A 225 -27.87 5.06 -5.18
C SER A 225 -29.02 5.23 -4.18
N LEU A 226 -28.76 5.08 -2.88
CA LEU A 226 -29.73 5.29 -1.81
C LEU A 226 -30.04 6.78 -1.63
N GLU A 227 -29.02 7.64 -1.61
CA GLU A 227 -29.18 9.10 -1.51
C GLU A 227 -30.04 9.65 -2.65
N ARG A 228 -29.75 9.25 -3.89
CA ARG A 228 -30.55 9.67 -5.07
C ARG A 228 -32.02 9.26 -4.97
N ARG A 229 -32.32 8.12 -4.35
CA ARG A 229 -33.71 7.66 -4.13
C ARG A 229 -34.40 8.49 -3.05
N SER A 230 -33.70 8.76 -1.95
CA SER A 230 -34.21 9.61 -0.87
C SER A 230 -34.51 11.03 -1.36
N SER A 231 -33.60 11.66 -2.11
CA SER A 231 -33.81 13.01 -2.63
C SER A 231 -35.01 13.11 -3.58
N ARG A 232 -35.25 12.08 -4.41
CA ARG A 232 -36.43 12.03 -5.30
C ARG A 232 -37.73 11.88 -4.52
N ALA A 233 -37.73 11.07 -3.47
CA ALA A 233 -38.90 10.87 -2.62
C ALA A 233 -39.26 12.15 -1.83
N SER A 234 -38.29 12.99 -1.47
CA SER A 234 -38.52 14.25 -0.76
C SER A 234 -38.97 15.42 -1.67
N SER A 235 -38.88 15.28 -2.99
CA SER A 235 -39.33 16.31 -3.95
C SER A 235 -40.69 16.02 -4.59
N SER A 236 -41.36 14.93 -4.18
CA SER A 236 -42.72 14.56 -4.61
C SER A 236 -43.71 14.79 -3.48
#